data_AF-A0A8H9M1B3-F1
#
_entry.id   AF-A0A8H9M1B3-F1
#
_cell.length_a   1.000
_cell.length_b   1.000
_cell.length_c   1.000
_cell.angle_alpha   90.00
_cell.angle_beta   90.00
_cell.angle_gamma   90.00
#
_symmetry.space_group_name_H-M   'P 1'
#
loop_
_entity.id
_entity.type
_entity.pdbx_description
1 polymer ?
#
loop_
_entity_poly.entity_id
_entity_poly.type
_entity_poly.pdbx_seq_one_letter_code
_entity_poly.pdbx_strand_id
1 'polypeptide(L)'
;MSDQQMQQIGDQTIAQLDAENQVAPSNSEYAQRLANLTQGWETVDGSTLEYDVYLRDEINAFAVPNGAIRLYSGLMDEMSDEEVQYVIAHEIGHVVLGHSKRAFQVAYAASAAREAAAASGSTTAAALSSSELGALGEKLVNAQFSQRQENEADDFALELMRRHDLSAEASVSALRKLEAKYGNSRSVFSSHPAAGDRADRLEAQL
;
A
#
# COMPACT_ATOMS: atom_id res chain seq x y z
N MET A 1 14.72 14.82 5.62
CA MET A 1 13.34 15.34 5.48
C MET A 1 12.70 15.32 6.84
N SER A 2 11.97 16.37 7.23
CA SER A 2 11.16 16.35 8.46
C SER A 2 9.86 15.56 8.26
N ASP A 3 9.20 15.17 9.35
CA ASP A 3 7.91 14.47 9.29
C ASP A 3 6.83 15.34 8.64
N GLN A 4 6.83 16.65 8.90
CA GLN A 4 5.91 17.59 8.26
C GLN A 4 6.11 17.68 6.75
N GLN A 5 7.36 17.70 6.28
CA GLN A 5 7.65 17.69 4.83
C GLN A 5 7.20 16.39 4.19
N MET A 6 7.36 15.27 4.88
CA MET A 6 6.92 13.97 4.38
C MET A 6 5.40 13.89 4.26
N GLN A 7 4.68 14.39 5.26
CA GLN A 7 3.22 14.46 5.21
C GLN A 7 2.77 15.27 3.98
N GLN A 8 3.30 16.49 3.82
CA GLN A 8 2.94 17.38 2.72
C GLN A 8 3.20 16.77 1.34
N ILE A 9 4.36 16.14 1.13
CA ILE A 9 4.66 15.55 -0.18
C ILE A 9 3.85 14.25 -0.36
N GLY A 10 3.58 13.50 0.71
CA GLY A 10 2.65 12.37 0.69
C GLY A 10 1.26 12.80 0.23
N ASP A 11 0.71 13.88 0.81
CA ASP A 11 -0.59 14.45 0.45
C ASP A 11 -0.64 14.89 -1.03
N GLN A 12 0.44 15.52 -1.52
CA GLN A 12 0.56 15.91 -2.93
C GLN A 12 0.68 14.70 -3.86
N THR A 13 1.39 13.66 -3.42
CA THR A 13 1.59 12.44 -4.21
C THR A 13 0.29 11.67 -4.35
N ILE A 14 -0.48 11.53 -3.26
CA ILE A 14 -1.77 10.84 -3.32
C ILE A 14 -2.79 11.65 -4.13
N ALA A 15 -2.84 12.97 -3.98
CA ALA A 15 -3.71 13.82 -4.79
C ALA A 15 -3.41 13.71 -6.30
N GLN A 16 -2.12 13.59 -6.67
CA GLN A 16 -1.73 13.36 -8.05
C GLN A 16 -2.14 11.96 -8.55
N LEU A 17 -1.94 10.91 -7.73
CA LEU A 17 -2.38 9.55 -8.07
C LEU A 17 -3.91 9.47 -8.20
N ASP A 18 -4.66 10.11 -7.30
CA ASP A 18 -6.13 10.18 -7.35
C ASP A 18 -6.62 10.92 -8.61
N ALA A 19 -5.86 11.91 -9.12
CA ALA A 19 -6.17 12.60 -10.36
C ALA A 19 -5.85 11.77 -11.62
N GLU A 20 -4.88 10.86 -11.54
CA GLU A 20 -4.46 9.97 -12.62
C GLU A 20 -5.28 8.66 -12.68
N ASN A 21 -5.99 8.33 -11.61
CA ASN A 21 -6.80 7.13 -11.49
C ASN A 21 -8.29 7.47 -11.31
N GLN A 22 -9.18 6.54 -11.70
CA GLN A 22 -10.59 6.71 -11.45
C GLN A 22 -10.92 6.23 -10.03
N VAL A 23 -11.05 7.16 -9.08
CA VAL A 23 -11.50 6.85 -7.71
C VAL A 23 -12.97 6.41 -7.73
N ALA A 24 -13.27 5.32 -7.04
CA ALA A 24 -14.62 4.78 -6.93
C ALA A 24 -15.53 5.80 -6.22
N PRO A 25 -16.67 6.18 -6.80
CA PRO A 25 -17.61 7.08 -6.13
C PRO A 25 -18.07 6.53 -4.79
N SER A 26 -18.33 7.39 -3.81
CA SER A 26 -18.74 6.98 -2.45
C SER A 26 -20.04 6.16 -2.39
N ASN A 27 -20.89 6.25 -3.42
CA ASN A 27 -22.10 5.44 -3.56
C ASN A 27 -21.91 4.15 -4.37
N SER A 28 -20.69 3.84 -4.82
CA SER A 28 -20.35 2.59 -5.49
C SER A 28 -20.31 1.42 -4.50
N GLU A 29 -20.51 0.20 -5.02
CA GLU A 29 -20.38 -1.02 -4.21
C GLU A 29 -18.98 -1.17 -3.62
N TYR A 30 -17.93 -0.82 -4.38
CA TYR A 30 -16.55 -0.89 -3.92
C TYR A 30 -16.27 0.05 -2.75
N ALA A 31 -16.69 1.31 -2.84
CA ALA A 31 -16.48 2.28 -1.77
C ALA A 31 -17.27 1.92 -0.50
N GLN A 32 -18.51 1.45 -0.65
CA GLN A 32 -19.33 0.99 0.49
C GLN A 32 -18.77 -0.27 1.13
N ARG A 33 -18.31 -1.22 0.31
CA ARG A 33 -17.65 -2.44 0.78
C ARG A 33 -16.38 -2.07 1.56
N LEU A 34 -15.50 -1.25 0.99
CA LEU A 34 -14.28 -0.81 1.67
C LEU A 34 -14.60 -0.14 3.01
N ALA A 35 -15.55 0.80 3.02
CA ALA A 35 -15.96 1.51 4.24
C ALA A 35 -16.48 0.55 5.33
N ASN A 36 -17.14 -0.56 4.97
CA ASN A 36 -17.55 -1.58 5.93
C ASN A 36 -16.36 -2.41 6.44
N LEU A 37 -15.43 -2.77 5.55
CA LEU A 37 -14.28 -3.60 5.90
C LEU A 37 -13.26 -2.88 6.79
N THR A 38 -13.20 -1.55 6.72
CA THR A 38 -12.25 -0.71 7.48
C THR A 38 -12.84 -0.09 8.74
N GLN A 39 -14.05 -0.48 9.16
CA GLN A 39 -14.67 0.08 10.37
C GLN A 39 -13.81 -0.20 11.60
N GLY A 40 -13.47 0.86 12.34
CA GLY A 40 -12.61 0.76 13.52
C GLY A 40 -11.11 0.75 13.22
N TRP A 41 -10.71 0.91 11.96
CA TRP A 41 -9.31 1.07 11.53
C TRP A 41 -8.97 2.48 11.05
N GLU A 42 -9.77 3.49 11.41
CA GLU A 42 -9.49 4.90 11.08
C GLU A 42 -8.19 5.39 11.75
N THR A 43 -7.84 4.79 12.88
CA THR A 43 -6.55 5.01 13.54
C THR A 43 -6.06 3.71 14.18
N VAL A 44 -4.89 3.25 13.75
CA VAL A 44 -4.25 2.03 14.27
C VAL A 44 -2.87 2.36 14.80
N ASP A 45 -2.62 2.05 16.07
CA ASP A 45 -1.34 2.22 16.76
C ASP A 45 -0.71 3.62 16.57
N GLY A 46 -1.57 4.66 16.56
CA GLY A 46 -1.19 6.07 16.43
C GLY A 46 -1.06 6.59 15.00
N SER A 47 -1.26 5.75 13.99
CA SER A 47 -1.29 6.15 12.58
C SER A 47 -2.73 6.40 12.14
N THR A 48 -3.02 7.59 11.61
CA THR A 48 -4.31 7.91 10.97
C THR A 48 -4.30 7.38 9.54
N LEU A 49 -5.40 6.72 9.15
CA LEU A 49 -5.49 5.99 7.89
C LEU A 49 -6.65 6.52 7.05
N GLU A 50 -6.46 6.53 5.74
CA GLU A 50 -7.45 6.97 4.76
C GLU A 50 -7.50 5.94 3.63
N TYR A 51 -8.70 5.59 3.18
CA TYR A 51 -8.91 4.47 2.26
C TYR A 51 -9.77 4.89 1.08
N ASP A 52 -9.34 4.52 -0.12
CA ASP A 52 -10.13 4.66 -1.35
C ASP A 52 -9.88 3.49 -2.30
N VAL A 53 -10.77 3.31 -3.27
CA VAL A 53 -10.64 2.30 -4.32
C VAL A 53 -10.38 2.97 -5.67
N TYR A 54 -9.39 2.48 -6.41
CA TYR A 54 -9.24 2.79 -7.82
C TYR A 54 -9.97 1.74 -8.66
N LEU A 55 -10.79 2.19 -9.59
CA LEU A 55 -11.49 1.33 -10.55
C LEU A 55 -10.49 0.83 -11.60
N ARG A 56 -9.88 -0.33 -11.31
CA ARG A 56 -8.80 -0.96 -12.05
C ARG A 56 -8.93 -2.47 -11.95
N ASP A 57 -8.79 -3.15 -13.10
CA ASP A 57 -8.94 -4.61 -13.19
C ASP A 57 -7.74 -5.37 -12.61
N GLU A 58 -6.59 -4.69 -12.44
CA GLU A 58 -5.42 -5.30 -11.83
C GLU A 58 -5.65 -5.59 -10.34
N ILE A 59 -5.03 -6.65 -9.83
CA ILE A 59 -5.03 -6.94 -8.40
C ILE A 59 -3.93 -6.10 -7.77
N ASN A 60 -4.26 -5.08 -6.99
CA ASN A 60 -3.25 -4.35 -6.26
C ASN A 60 -3.82 -3.67 -5.00
N ALA A 61 -2.94 -3.42 -4.04
CA ALA A 61 -3.12 -2.47 -2.96
C ALA A 61 -1.77 -1.83 -2.64
N PHE A 62 -1.79 -0.61 -2.11
CA PHE A 62 -0.56 0.04 -1.64
C PHE A 62 -0.85 1.09 -0.58
N ALA A 63 0.14 1.32 0.28
CA ALA A 63 0.15 2.39 1.26
C ALA A 63 1.20 3.48 0.96
N VAL A 64 0.81 4.75 1.09
CA VAL A 64 1.71 5.91 1.01
C VAL A 64 2.04 6.47 2.41
N PRO A 65 3.12 7.25 2.57
CA PRO A 65 3.63 7.64 3.89
C PRO A 65 2.71 8.47 4.76
N ASN A 66 1.71 9.14 4.18
CA ASN A 66 0.77 9.99 4.92
C ASN A 66 -0.37 9.18 5.56
N GLY A 67 -0.40 7.85 5.36
CA GLY A 67 -1.42 6.95 5.89
C GLY A 67 -2.53 6.61 4.89
N ALA A 68 -2.50 7.15 3.68
CA ALA A 68 -3.46 6.78 2.65
C ALA A 68 -3.14 5.39 2.07
N ILE A 69 -4.18 4.57 1.93
CA ILE A 69 -4.17 3.22 1.41
C ILE A 69 -5.15 3.19 0.22
N ARG A 70 -4.71 2.59 -0.89
CA ARG A 70 -5.55 2.44 -2.09
C ARG A 70 -5.64 0.99 -2.49
N LEU A 71 -6.85 0.54 -2.76
CA LEU A 71 -7.12 -0.80 -3.30
C LEU A 71 -7.56 -0.68 -4.74
N TYR A 72 -7.29 -1.70 -5.55
CA TYR A 72 -7.86 -1.78 -6.90
C TYR A 72 -9.12 -2.64 -6.88
N SER A 73 -10.14 -2.28 -7.66
CA SER A 73 -11.39 -3.04 -7.73
C SER A 73 -11.16 -4.51 -8.12
N GLY A 74 -10.20 -4.80 -8.99
CA GLY A 74 -9.85 -6.17 -9.38
C GLY A 74 -9.32 -7.04 -8.23
N LEU A 75 -8.66 -6.44 -7.22
CA LEU A 75 -8.31 -7.15 -5.98
C LEU A 75 -9.58 -7.52 -5.21
N MET A 76 -10.51 -6.57 -5.08
CA MET A 76 -11.75 -6.77 -4.36
C MET A 76 -12.62 -7.83 -5.06
N ASP A 77 -12.66 -7.87 -6.39
CA ASP A 77 -13.44 -8.87 -7.14
C ASP A 77 -12.93 -10.31 -6.96
N GLU A 78 -11.64 -10.48 -6.72
CA GLU A 78 -11.00 -11.81 -6.58
C GLU A 78 -11.11 -12.39 -5.15
N MET A 79 -11.28 -11.51 -4.15
CA MET A 79 -11.13 -11.84 -2.74
C MET A 79 -12.43 -11.74 -1.95
N SER A 80 -12.60 -12.60 -0.95
CA SER A 80 -13.66 -12.46 0.05
C SER A 80 -13.40 -11.25 0.94
N ASP A 81 -14.39 -10.88 1.75
CA ASP A 81 -14.27 -9.75 2.68
C ASP A 81 -13.13 -9.94 3.69
N GLU A 82 -12.99 -11.14 4.24
CA GLU A 82 -11.93 -11.47 5.20
C GLU A 82 -10.54 -11.47 4.55
N GLU A 83 -10.44 -11.90 3.29
CA GLU A 83 -9.19 -11.86 2.52
C GLU A 83 -8.80 -10.42 2.17
N VAL A 84 -9.77 -9.57 1.79
CA VAL A 84 -9.53 -8.13 1.58
C VAL A 84 -9.13 -7.46 2.90
N GLN A 85 -9.74 -7.82 4.02
CA GLN A 85 -9.35 -7.31 5.33
C GLN A 85 -7.93 -7.69 5.71
N TYR A 86 -7.46 -8.90 5.38
CA TYR A 86 -6.05 -9.24 5.54
C TYR A 86 -5.14 -8.34 4.71
N VAL A 87 -5.45 -8.10 3.43
CA VAL A 87 -4.64 -7.23 2.57
C VAL A 87 -4.60 -5.80 3.12
N ILE A 88 -5.74 -5.28 3.59
CA ILE A 88 -5.79 -3.97 4.24
C ILE A 88 -4.93 -3.97 5.51
N ALA A 89 -5.07 -4.97 6.38
CA ALA A 89 -4.28 -5.07 7.61
C ALA A 89 -2.77 -5.16 7.34
N HIS A 90 -2.38 -5.82 6.25
CA HIS A 90 -1.00 -5.88 5.75
C HIS A 90 -0.49 -4.50 5.33
N GLU A 91 -1.26 -3.75 4.54
CA GLU A 91 -0.91 -2.37 4.17
C GLU A 91 -0.83 -1.43 5.38
N ILE A 92 -1.73 -1.58 6.36
CA ILE A 92 -1.65 -0.85 7.64
C ILE A 92 -0.33 -1.19 8.35
N GLY A 93 0.10 -2.45 8.34
CA GLY A 93 1.40 -2.86 8.87
C GLY A 93 2.56 -2.09 8.22
N HIS A 94 2.55 -1.91 6.90
CA HIS A 94 3.56 -1.11 6.21
C HIS A 94 3.56 0.37 6.64
N VAL A 95 2.40 0.94 6.93
CA VAL A 95 2.29 2.30 7.46
C VAL A 95 2.84 2.37 8.88
N VAL A 96 2.30 1.56 9.80
CA VAL A 96 2.61 1.59 11.24
C VAL A 96 4.09 1.30 11.50
N LEU A 97 4.68 0.35 10.78
CA LEU A 97 6.10 0.00 10.91
C LEU A 97 7.03 0.99 10.16
N GLY A 98 6.46 1.94 9.42
CA GLY A 98 7.17 2.97 8.67
C GLY A 98 7.88 2.44 7.42
N HIS A 99 7.42 1.33 6.85
CA HIS A 99 7.96 0.77 5.61
C HIS A 99 7.68 1.69 4.43
N SER A 100 6.43 2.14 4.26
CA SER A 100 6.03 3.07 3.20
C SER A 100 6.78 4.40 3.30
N LYS A 101 6.96 4.90 4.53
CA LYS A 101 7.78 6.07 4.85
C LYS A 101 9.23 5.91 4.35
N ARG A 102 9.88 4.78 4.63
CA ARG A 102 11.26 4.53 4.18
C ARG A 102 11.34 4.37 2.66
N ALA A 103 10.42 3.61 2.06
CA ALA A 103 10.34 3.44 0.61
C ALA A 103 10.21 4.80 -0.10
N PHE A 104 9.40 5.69 0.46
CA PHE A 104 9.25 7.05 -0.03
C PHE A 104 10.52 7.89 0.07
N GLN A 105 11.20 7.86 1.22
CA GLN A 105 12.47 8.59 1.37
C GLN A 105 13.49 8.16 0.30
N VAL A 106 13.56 6.86 0.00
CA VAL A 106 14.43 6.31 -1.05
C VAL A 106 13.99 6.80 -2.42
N ALA A 107 12.69 6.70 -2.75
CA ALA A 107 12.16 7.13 -4.04
C ALA A 107 12.36 8.63 -4.29
N TYR A 108 12.09 9.45 -3.28
CA TYR A 108 12.28 10.90 -3.30
C TYR A 108 13.75 11.27 -3.47
N ALA A 109 14.66 10.69 -2.67
CA ALA A 109 16.09 10.93 -2.78
C ALA A 109 16.63 10.56 -4.17
N ALA A 110 16.16 9.43 -4.72
CA ALA A 110 16.50 9.03 -6.09
C ALA A 110 15.94 10.01 -7.13
N SER A 111 14.78 10.62 -6.89
CA SER A 111 14.21 11.64 -7.79
C SER A 111 15.04 12.93 -7.77
N ALA A 112 15.31 13.45 -6.58
CA ALA A 112 16.13 14.65 -6.40
C ALA A 112 17.54 14.49 -6.98
N ALA A 113 18.15 13.30 -6.86
CA ALA A 113 19.45 13.02 -7.46
C ALA A 113 19.44 13.07 -9.00
N ARG A 114 18.35 12.62 -9.65
CA ARG A 114 18.19 12.71 -11.11
C ARG A 114 18.01 14.17 -11.55
N GLU A 115 17.22 14.94 -10.82
CA GLU A 115 17.02 16.36 -11.09
C GLU A 115 18.33 17.15 -10.98
N ALA A 116 19.10 16.93 -9.91
CA ALA A 116 20.40 17.57 -9.71
C ALA A 116 21.43 17.22 -10.80
N ALA A 117 21.35 16.02 -11.39
CA ALA A 117 22.20 15.63 -12.52
C ALA A 117 21.76 16.29 -13.85
N ALA A 118 20.47 16.60 -14.00
CA ALA A 118 19.91 17.24 -15.19
C ALA A 118 20.03 18.77 -15.14
N ALA A 119 19.92 19.36 -13.95
CA ALA A 119 20.11 20.79 -13.72
C ALA A 119 21.61 21.10 -13.65
N SER A 120 22.11 21.91 -14.59
CA SER A 120 23.50 22.40 -14.58
C SER A 120 23.77 23.42 -13.46
N GLY A 121 23.56 23.05 -12.20
CA GLY A 121 23.92 23.85 -11.02
C GLY A 121 22.78 24.62 -10.32
N SER A 122 21.50 24.33 -10.57
CA SER A 122 20.41 24.89 -9.74
C SER A 122 20.12 23.97 -8.56
N THR A 123 20.51 24.40 -7.35
CA THR A 123 20.33 23.64 -6.09
C THR A 123 19.13 24.11 -5.27
N THR A 124 18.15 24.76 -5.91
CA THR A 124 16.95 25.21 -5.20
C THR A 124 16.00 24.04 -5.03
N ALA A 125 15.58 23.74 -3.81
CA ALA A 125 14.48 22.82 -3.52
C ALA A 125 13.18 23.43 -4.08
N ALA A 126 12.96 23.28 -5.38
CA ALA A 126 11.71 23.64 -6.02
C ALA A 126 10.61 22.66 -5.57
N ALA A 127 9.38 23.15 -5.50
CA ALA A 127 8.24 22.24 -5.37
C ALA A 127 8.24 21.28 -6.57
N LEU A 128 8.00 19.99 -6.32
CA LEU A 128 7.89 18.99 -7.38
C LEU A 128 6.75 19.38 -8.33
N SER A 129 7.00 19.30 -9.63
CA SER A 129 5.97 19.41 -10.66
C SER A 129 4.98 18.25 -10.58
N SER A 130 3.79 18.39 -11.17
CA SER A 130 2.80 17.30 -11.26
C SER A 130 3.39 16.04 -11.92
N SER A 131 4.22 16.19 -12.95
CA SER A 131 4.89 15.06 -13.59
C SER A 131 5.89 14.35 -12.67
N GLU A 132 6.58 15.10 -11.81
CA GLU A 132 7.53 14.51 -10.85
C GLU A 132 6.79 13.83 -9.69
N LEU A 133 5.67 14.41 -9.25
CA LEU A 133 4.78 13.79 -8.27
C LEU A 133 4.16 12.49 -8.82
N GLY A 134 3.71 12.48 -10.08
CA GLY A 134 3.19 11.27 -10.73
C GLY A 134 4.26 10.19 -10.84
N ALA A 135 5.46 10.53 -11.33
CA ALA A 135 6.58 9.60 -11.40
C ALA A 135 7.06 9.10 -10.03
N LEU A 136 6.96 9.94 -8.99
CA LEU A 136 7.23 9.54 -7.61
C LEU A 136 6.16 8.59 -7.10
N GLY A 137 4.88 8.91 -7.32
CA GLY A 137 3.72 8.08 -6.99
C GLY A 137 3.82 6.69 -7.61
N GLU A 138 4.07 6.61 -8.92
CA GLU A 138 4.26 5.33 -9.61
C GLU A 138 5.40 4.49 -8.99
N LYS A 139 6.51 5.12 -8.57
CA LYS A 139 7.60 4.41 -7.88
C LYS A 139 7.20 3.86 -6.52
N LEU A 140 6.28 4.53 -5.82
CA LEU A 140 5.77 4.05 -4.53
C LEU A 140 4.80 2.91 -4.70
N VAL A 141 3.85 3.03 -5.64
CA VAL A 141 2.90 1.97 -5.99
C VAL A 141 3.65 0.68 -6.36
N ASN A 142 4.82 0.81 -7.00
CA ASN A 142 5.66 -0.30 -7.42
C ASN A 142 6.86 -0.54 -6.49
N ALA A 143 6.88 0.04 -5.28
CA ALA A 143 8.01 -0.12 -4.36
C ALA A 143 8.09 -1.58 -3.89
N GLN A 144 9.27 -2.19 -4.04
CA GLN A 144 9.50 -3.54 -3.55
C GLN A 144 9.93 -3.49 -2.08
N PHE A 145 9.25 -4.25 -1.24
CA PHE A 145 9.62 -4.44 0.15
C PHE A 145 10.50 -5.68 0.31
N SER A 146 11.40 -5.63 1.29
CA SER A 146 12.24 -6.80 1.61
C SER A 146 11.41 -7.90 2.26
N GLN A 147 11.84 -9.16 2.14
CA GLN A 147 11.18 -10.30 2.79
C GLN A 147 10.99 -10.10 4.31
N ARG A 148 11.94 -9.40 4.96
CA ARG A 148 11.79 -9.03 6.38
C ARG A 148 10.60 -8.11 6.60
N GLN A 149 10.46 -7.06 5.79
CA GLN A 149 9.36 -6.10 5.91
C GLN A 149 8.02 -6.74 5.62
N GLU A 150 7.96 -7.65 4.63
CA GLU A 150 6.76 -8.44 4.34
C GLU A 150 6.36 -9.31 5.53
N ASN A 151 7.32 -10.03 6.13
CA ASN A 151 7.05 -10.86 7.30
C ASN A 151 6.59 -10.04 8.52
N GLU A 152 7.18 -8.85 8.73
CA GLU A 152 6.78 -7.94 9.81
C GLU A 152 5.36 -7.38 9.56
N ALA A 153 5.02 -7.03 8.32
CA ALA A 153 3.68 -6.59 7.96
C ALA A 153 2.65 -7.72 8.08
N ASP A 154 3.02 -8.96 7.75
CA ASP A 154 2.18 -10.15 7.96
C ASP A 154 1.90 -10.45 9.42
N ASP A 155 2.94 -10.39 10.27
CA ASP A 155 2.77 -10.61 11.72
C ASP A 155 1.87 -9.54 12.31
N PHE A 156 2.06 -8.28 11.89
CA PHE A 156 1.20 -7.18 12.29
C PHE A 156 -0.24 -7.39 11.82
N ALA A 157 -0.45 -7.78 10.56
CA ALA A 157 -1.77 -8.02 10.00
C ALA A 157 -2.50 -9.12 10.78
N LEU A 158 -1.80 -10.23 11.08
CA LEU A 158 -2.33 -11.34 11.85
C LEU A 158 -2.73 -10.91 13.27
N GLU A 159 -1.89 -10.11 13.94
CA GLU A 159 -2.21 -9.56 15.26
C GLU A 159 -3.42 -8.61 15.20
N LEU A 160 -3.47 -7.71 14.21
CA LEU A 160 -4.58 -6.78 14.02
C LEU A 160 -5.89 -7.54 13.76
N MET A 161 -5.88 -8.54 12.87
CA MET A 161 -7.05 -9.37 12.61
C MET A 161 -7.53 -10.09 13.87
N ARG A 162 -6.60 -10.68 14.65
CA ARG A 162 -6.92 -11.33 15.93
C ARG A 162 -7.51 -10.36 16.96
N ARG A 163 -7.02 -9.11 17.03
CA ARG A 163 -7.57 -8.05 17.90
C ARG A 163 -9.02 -7.69 17.56
N HIS A 164 -9.46 -7.97 16.34
CA HIS A 164 -10.79 -7.64 15.81
C HIS A 164 -11.66 -8.89 15.55
N ASP A 165 -11.31 -10.04 16.12
CA ASP A 165 -12.02 -11.32 15.96
C ASP A 165 -12.22 -11.75 14.48
N LEU A 166 -11.29 -11.36 13.60
CA LEU A 166 -11.28 -11.74 12.19
C LEU A 166 -10.55 -13.06 11.96
N SER A 167 -10.95 -13.80 10.93
CA SER A 167 -10.35 -15.11 10.60
C SER A 167 -8.89 -14.97 10.19
N ALA A 168 -8.02 -15.60 10.96
CA ALA A 168 -6.60 -15.67 10.68
C ALA A 168 -6.29 -16.55 9.45
N GLU A 169 -7.13 -17.55 9.18
CA GLU A 169 -7.06 -18.44 8.01
C GLU A 169 -7.22 -17.69 6.69
N ALA A 170 -7.96 -16.56 6.70
CA ALA A 170 -8.13 -15.72 5.52
C ALA A 170 -6.80 -15.12 5.03
N SER A 171 -5.81 -14.93 5.90
CA SER A 171 -4.47 -14.49 5.52
C SER A 171 -3.75 -15.50 4.62
N VAL A 172 -3.81 -16.79 4.99
CA VAL A 172 -3.26 -17.89 4.22
C VAL A 172 -4.01 -18.03 2.89
N SER A 173 -5.35 -18.00 2.94
CA SER A 173 -6.19 -18.09 1.73
C SER A 173 -5.88 -16.97 0.73
N ALA A 174 -5.79 -15.73 1.19
CA ALA A 174 -5.48 -14.57 0.35
C ALA A 174 -4.11 -14.73 -0.33
N LEU A 175 -3.06 -15.09 0.42
CA LEU A 175 -1.73 -15.31 -0.14
C LEU A 175 -1.68 -16.48 -1.13
N ARG A 176 -2.42 -17.57 -0.87
CA ARG A 176 -2.54 -18.70 -1.82
C ARG A 176 -3.27 -18.32 -3.10
N LYS A 177 -4.31 -17.49 -3.03
CA LYS A 177 -4.99 -16.96 -4.23
C LYS A 177 -4.05 -16.11 -5.06
N LEU A 178 -3.28 -15.24 -4.40
CA LEU A 178 -2.24 -14.45 -5.06
C LEU A 178 -1.21 -15.37 -5.74
N GLU A 179 -0.69 -16.37 -5.01
CA GLU A 179 0.29 -17.33 -5.53
C GLU A 179 -0.24 -18.05 -6.77
N ALA A 180 -1.47 -18.54 -6.72
CA ALA A 180 -2.10 -19.27 -7.82
C ALA A 180 -2.33 -18.39 -9.06
N LYS A 181 -2.72 -17.13 -8.88
CA LYS A 181 -3.08 -16.23 -9.99
C LYS A 181 -1.87 -15.65 -10.72
N TYR A 182 -0.78 -15.40 -10.02
CA TYR A 182 0.38 -14.68 -10.57
C TYR A 182 1.69 -15.46 -10.58
N GLY A 183 1.78 -16.57 -9.83
CA GLY A 183 3.08 -17.19 -9.54
C GLY A 183 4.07 -16.14 -9.04
N ASN A 184 5.26 -16.08 -9.62
CA ASN A 184 6.28 -15.06 -9.33
C ASN A 184 6.15 -13.78 -10.20
N SER A 185 5.02 -13.53 -10.89
CA SER A 185 4.91 -12.42 -11.84
C SER A 185 3.59 -11.62 -11.79
N ARG A 186 3.78 -10.35 -11.41
CA ARG A 186 3.04 -9.11 -11.77
C ARG A 186 1.61 -8.90 -11.24
N SER A 187 1.53 -8.35 -10.03
CA SER A 187 0.98 -7.00 -9.77
C SER A 187 1.20 -6.65 -8.29
N VAL A 188 0.64 -7.42 -7.36
CA VAL A 188 1.01 -7.40 -5.92
C VAL A 188 2.41 -7.97 -5.72
N PHE A 189 2.79 -9.03 -6.45
CA PHE A 189 4.11 -9.67 -6.32
C PHE A 189 5.30 -8.82 -6.71
N SER A 190 5.09 -7.76 -7.50
CA SER A 190 6.16 -6.82 -7.80
C SER A 190 6.55 -6.04 -6.56
N SER A 191 5.58 -5.59 -5.76
CA SER A 191 5.82 -4.86 -4.51
C SER A 191 6.01 -5.78 -3.30
N HIS A 192 5.29 -6.91 -3.27
CA HIS A 192 5.17 -7.85 -2.14
C HIS A 192 5.55 -9.28 -2.59
N PRO A 193 6.85 -9.64 -2.61
CA PRO A 193 7.30 -10.93 -3.13
C PRO A 193 6.94 -12.12 -2.23
N ALA A 194 7.04 -13.33 -2.80
CA ALA A 194 7.05 -14.61 -2.09
C ALA A 194 5.75 -14.97 -1.31
N ALA A 195 4.57 -14.74 -1.89
CA ALA A 195 3.30 -15.07 -1.22
C ALA A 195 3.19 -16.55 -0.81
N GLY A 196 3.73 -17.50 -1.58
CA GLY A 196 3.72 -18.92 -1.21
C GLY A 196 4.50 -19.20 0.09
N ASP A 197 5.76 -18.73 0.16
CA ASP A 197 6.60 -18.85 1.36
C ASP A 197 5.97 -18.14 2.57
N ARG A 198 5.32 -17.00 2.34
CA ARG A 198 4.60 -16.25 3.38
C ARG A 198 3.34 -16.99 3.84
N ALA A 199 2.61 -17.63 2.92
CA ALA A 199 1.45 -18.45 3.25
C ALA A 199 1.85 -19.65 4.10
N ASP A 200 2.92 -20.37 3.73
CA ASP A 200 3.50 -21.46 4.52
C ASP A 200 3.86 -20.98 5.94
N ARG A 201 4.49 -19.81 6.03
CA ARG A 201 4.88 -19.20 7.30
C ARG A 201 3.68 -18.83 8.17
N LEU A 202 2.64 -18.23 7.60
CA LEU A 202 1.44 -17.85 8.34
C LEU A 202 0.64 -19.07 8.78
N GLU A 203 0.53 -20.09 7.93
CA GLU A 203 -0.14 -21.36 8.25
C GLU A 203 0.50 -22.04 9.46
N ALA A 204 1.83 -21.97 9.62
CA ALA A 204 2.53 -22.49 10.78
C ALA A 204 2.29 -21.70 12.10
N GLN A 205 1.66 -20.51 12.04
CA GLN A 205 1.34 -19.66 13.19
C GLN A 205 -0.13 -19.71 13.63
N LEU A 206 -0.98 -20.42 12.88
CA LEU A 206 -2.40 -20.64 13.19
C LEU A 206 -2.55 -21.79 14.20
#